data_AF-A0A2M9QBG4-F1
#
_entry.id   AF-A0A2M9QBG4-F1
#
_cell.length_a   1.000
_cell.length_b   1.000
_cell.length_c   1.000
_cell.angle_alpha   90.00
_cell.angle_beta   90.00
_cell.angle_gamma   90.00
#
_symmetry.space_group_name_H-M   'P 1'
#
loop_
_entity.id
_entity.type
_entity.pdbx_description
1 polymer ?
#
loop_
_entity_poly.entity_id
_entity_poly.type
_entity_poly.pdbx_seq_one_letter_code
_entity_poly.pdbx_strand_id
1 'polypeptide(L)'
;SHLHRLKSDELWYYHAGSPLTVHMIFPDGTYEARKLGLNVEAGEVPQIAVPKNTIFGSSVEDADTFSLVGCMVAPGFDFEDFELFTQDELLADYPQHEEVIRKMAYKKI
;
A
#
# COMPACT_ATOMS: atom_id res chain seq x y z
N SER A 1 -2.88 -6.72 1.73
CA SER A 1 -3.88 -5.67 1.56
C SER A 1 -3.98 -5.33 0.09
N HIS A 2 -5.19 -5.27 -0.49
CA HIS A 2 -5.36 -4.97 -1.92
C HIS A 2 -5.24 -3.46 -2.20
N LEU A 3 -5.07 -3.07 -3.46
CA LEU A 3 -5.00 -1.65 -3.85
C LEU A 3 -6.30 -0.91 -3.53
N HIS A 4 -6.18 0.15 -2.74
CA HIS A 4 -7.26 1.03 -2.30
C HIS A 4 -6.75 2.47 -2.15
N ARG A 5 -7.65 3.43 -1.97
CA ARG A 5 -7.35 4.85 -1.79
C ARG A 5 -8.11 5.41 -0.60
N LEU A 6 -7.48 6.34 0.10
CA LEU A 6 -8.05 7.10 1.22
C LEU A 6 -8.00 8.61 0.91
N LYS A 7 -8.96 9.39 1.41
CA LYS A 7 -8.91 10.87 1.35
C LYS A 7 -8.09 11.54 2.47
N SER A 8 -7.54 10.73 3.37
CA SER A 8 -6.71 11.13 4.51
C SER A 8 -5.34 10.47 4.45
N ASP A 9 -4.36 11.04 5.12
CA ASP A 9 -3.02 10.45 5.22
C ASP A 9 -3.08 9.24 6.16
N GLU A 10 -2.32 8.19 5.85
CA GLU A 10 -2.17 7.02 6.71
C GLU A 10 -0.70 6.78 7.07
N LEU A 11 -0.41 6.70 8.36
CA LEU A 11 0.90 6.31 8.89
C LEU A 11 0.91 4.84 9.25
N TRP A 12 1.93 4.15 8.76
CA TRP A 12 2.20 2.75 9.02
C TRP A 12 3.39 2.62 9.97
N TYR A 13 3.28 1.77 10.98
CA TYR A 13 4.27 1.51 12.00
C TYR A 13 4.59 0.02 12.04
N TYR A 14 5.87 -0.35 11.88
CA TYR A 14 6.28 -1.75 12.05
C TYR A 14 6.16 -2.18 13.52
N HIS A 15 5.69 -3.40 13.77
CA HIS A 15 5.65 -3.99 15.11
C HIS A 15 6.40 -5.33 15.22
N ALA A 16 6.16 -6.28 14.30
CA ALA A 16 6.81 -7.60 14.34
C ALA A 16 6.71 -8.35 13.01
N GLY A 17 7.52 -9.41 12.86
CA GLY A 17 7.46 -10.34 11.72
C GLY A 17 8.39 -9.97 10.56
N SER A 18 8.11 -10.48 9.36
CA SER A 18 8.84 -10.10 8.14
C SER A 18 8.54 -8.66 7.73
N PRO A 19 9.46 -8.01 6.99
CA PRO A 19 9.20 -6.68 6.45
C PRO A 19 7.99 -6.72 5.50
N LEU A 20 7.18 -5.67 5.56
CA LEU A 20 6.02 -5.49 4.69
C LEU A 20 6.38 -4.54 3.55
N THR A 21 6.12 -4.94 2.30
CA THR A 21 6.22 -4.01 1.17
C THR A 21 4.94 -3.21 1.05
N VAL A 22 5.03 -1.88 1.12
CA VAL A 22 3.93 -0.95 0.85
C VAL A 22 4.11 -0.44 -0.58
N HIS A 23 3.14 -0.76 -1.43
CA HIS A 23 3.07 -0.38 -2.84
C HIS A 23 2.21 0.89 -2.95
N MET A 24 2.71 1.92 -3.62
CA MET A 24 2.05 3.23 -3.72
C MET A 24 2.09 3.72 -5.18
N ILE A 25 0.92 3.99 -5.75
CA ILE A 25 0.74 4.69 -7.02
C ILE A 25 0.22 6.08 -6.68
N PHE A 26 1.07 7.09 -6.88
CA PHE A 26 0.78 8.48 -6.56
C PHE A 26 -0.16 9.11 -7.61
N PRO A 27 -0.82 10.23 -7.29
CA PRO A 27 -1.74 10.90 -8.22
C PRO A 27 -1.11 11.35 -9.54
N ASP A 28 0.21 11.55 -9.58
CA ASP A 28 0.96 11.88 -10.80
C ASP A 28 1.30 10.66 -11.66
N GLY A 29 0.91 9.45 -11.21
CA GLY A 29 1.20 8.18 -11.87
C GLY A 29 2.56 7.59 -11.51
N THR A 30 3.34 8.21 -10.62
CA THR A 30 4.60 7.63 -10.11
C THR A 30 4.29 6.42 -9.23
N TYR A 31 5.08 5.35 -9.38
CA TYR A 31 5.00 4.16 -8.52
C TYR A 31 6.22 4.07 -7.60
N GLU A 32 5.98 3.83 -6.32
CA GLU A 32 7.01 3.48 -5.35
C GLU A 32 6.63 2.23 -4.56
N ALA A 33 7.65 1.44 -4.22
CA ALA A 33 7.53 0.33 -3.27
C ALA A 33 8.53 0.55 -2.14
N ARG A 34 8.05 0.59 -0.89
CA ARG A 34 8.89 0.83 0.29
C ARG A 34 8.73 -0.32 1.27
N LYS A 35 9.85 -0.77 1.86
CA LYS A 35 9.85 -1.84 2.86
C LYS A 35 9.71 -1.26 4.26
N LEU A 36 8.65 -1.65 4.95
CA LEU A 36 8.36 -1.35 6.34
C LEU A 36 8.97 -2.45 7.22
N GLY A 37 9.99 -2.13 7.99
CA GLY A 37 10.79 -3.09 8.77
C GLY A 37 11.88 -2.40 9.60
N LEU A 38 12.79 -3.18 10.17
CA LEU A 38 13.84 -2.68 11.09
C LEU A 38 15.26 -2.80 10.54
N ASN A 39 15.46 -3.45 9.39
CA ASN A 39 16.77 -3.55 8.76
C ASN A 39 17.10 -2.28 7.96
N VAL A 40 17.45 -1.21 8.68
CA VAL A 40 17.78 0.11 8.09
C VAL A 40 18.94 0.03 7.11
N GLU A 41 19.93 -0.84 7.37
CA GLU A 41 21.07 -1.06 6.47
C GLU A 41 20.64 -1.66 5.11
N ALA A 42 19.52 -2.40 5.09
CA ALA A 42 18.91 -2.93 3.87
C ALA A 42 17.86 -1.97 3.24
N GLY A 43 17.74 -0.74 3.74
CA GLY A 43 16.81 0.27 3.24
C GLY A 43 15.36 0.11 3.75
N GLU A 44 15.13 -0.74 4.74
CA GLU A 44 13.85 -0.80 5.43
C GLU A 44 13.67 0.45 6.32
N VAL A 45 12.42 0.85 6.51
CA VAL A 45 12.07 1.96 7.39
C VAL A 45 11.08 1.50 8.44
N PRO A 46 11.18 1.94 9.72
CA PRO A 46 10.25 1.53 10.76
C PRO A 46 8.86 2.16 10.60
N GLN A 47 8.76 3.21 9.78
CA GLN A 47 7.53 3.97 9.54
C GLN A 47 7.42 4.41 8.07
N ILE A 48 6.21 4.39 7.53
CA ILE A 48 5.87 4.92 6.20
C ILE A 48 4.64 5.81 6.34
N ALA A 49 4.69 7.01 5.76
CA ALA A 49 3.53 7.85 5.56
C ALA A 49 3.03 7.68 4.13
N VAL A 50 1.79 7.26 3.96
CA VAL A 50 1.09 7.20 2.68
C VAL A 50 0.25 8.47 2.56
N PRO A 51 0.58 9.40 1.64
CA PRO A 51 -0.20 10.61 1.45
C PRO A 51 -1.61 10.30 0.96
N LYS A 52 -2.58 11.11 1.35
CA LYS A 52 -3.96 11.02 0.84
C LYS A 52 -4.01 11.00 -0.68
N ASN A 53 -5.06 10.38 -1.21
CA ASN A 53 -5.32 10.17 -2.63
C ASN A 53 -4.31 9.27 -3.36
N THR A 54 -3.31 8.72 -2.66
CA THR A 54 -2.44 7.67 -3.18
C THR A 54 -3.24 6.36 -3.26
N ILE A 55 -3.09 5.61 -4.35
CA ILE A 55 -3.60 4.24 -4.44
C ILE A 55 -2.52 3.32 -3.89
N PHE A 56 -2.82 2.56 -2.85
CA PHE A 56 -1.81 1.76 -2.17
C PHE A 56 -2.34 0.42 -1.68
N GLY A 57 -1.40 -0.49 -1.47
CA GLY A 57 -1.65 -1.84 -0.97
C GLY A 57 -0.38 -2.40 -0.37
N SER A 58 -0.46 -3.59 0.22
CA SER A 58 0.70 -4.16 0.92
C SER A 58 0.79 -5.67 0.82
N SER A 59 2.02 -6.17 0.71
CA SER A 59 2.31 -7.59 0.60
C SER A 59 3.52 -7.98 1.47
N VAL A 60 3.51 -9.22 1.95
CA VAL A 60 4.66 -9.86 2.61
C VAL A 60 5.30 -10.77 1.56
N GLU A 61 6.56 -10.51 1.23
CA GLU A 61 7.26 -11.24 0.16
C GLU A 61 7.90 -12.54 0.65
N ASP A 62 8.18 -12.63 1.96
CA ASP A 62 8.71 -13.85 2.57
C ASP A 62 7.60 -14.90 2.69
N ALA A 63 7.84 -16.10 2.17
CA ALA A 63 6.90 -17.20 2.24
C ALA A 63 6.75 -17.73 3.67
N ASP A 64 5.52 -18.16 4.03
CA ASP A 64 5.19 -18.76 5.32
C ASP A 64 5.53 -17.88 6.55
N THR A 65 5.49 -16.56 6.38
CA THR A 65 5.68 -15.59 7.46
C THR A 65 4.46 -14.69 7.66
N PHE A 66 4.56 -13.76 8.60
CA PHE A 66 3.57 -12.72 8.86
C PHE A 66 4.25 -11.37 9.04
N SER A 67 3.49 -10.29 8.92
CA SER A 67 3.91 -8.95 9.35
C SER A 67 2.81 -8.33 10.20
N LEU A 68 3.17 -7.81 11.37
CA LEU A 68 2.30 -7.07 12.26
C LEU A 68 2.67 -5.60 12.19
N VAL A 69 1.68 -4.77 11.94
CA VAL A 69 1.83 -3.33 11.79
C VAL A 69 0.70 -2.60 12.52
N GLY A 70 0.97 -1.37 12.93
CA GLY A 70 -0.06 -0.40 13.32
C GLY A 70 -0.31 0.57 12.17
N CYS A 71 -1.57 0.94 11.96
CA CYS A 71 -1.93 1.99 11.01
C CYS A 71 -2.74 3.07 11.73
N MET A 72 -2.47 4.33 11.41
CA MET A 72 -3.19 5.48 11.94
C MET A 72 -3.53 6.43 10.81
N VAL A 73 -4.82 6.75 10.67
CA VAL A 73 -5.33 7.65 9.64
C VAL A 73 -5.67 8.99 10.27
N ALA A 74 -5.24 10.09 9.64
CA ALA A 74 -5.51 11.45 10.09
C ALA A 74 -5.89 12.36 8.90
N PRO A 75 -7.08 13.02 8.91
CA PRO A 75 -8.21 12.87 9.85
C PRO A 75 -8.73 11.44 9.98
N GLY A 76 -9.51 11.15 11.04
CA GLY A 76 -9.96 9.79 11.35
C GLY A 76 -10.64 9.08 10.17
N PHE A 77 -10.47 7.78 10.08
CA PHE A 77 -11.00 6.95 9.00
C PHE A 77 -12.54 6.97 8.94
N ASP A 78 -13.07 7.13 7.73
CA ASP A 78 -14.49 6.92 7.40
C ASP A 78 -14.59 6.09 6.11
N PHE A 79 -15.61 5.24 6.01
CA PHE A 79 -15.86 4.46 4.80
C PHE A 79 -16.24 5.34 3.60
N GLU A 80 -16.80 6.53 3.81
CA GLU A 80 -17.05 7.51 2.74
C GLU A 80 -15.75 8.02 2.09
N ASP A 81 -14.61 7.84 2.75
CA ASP A 81 -13.29 8.20 2.28
C ASP A 81 -12.47 7.01 1.77
N PHE A 82 -13.03 5.79 1.81
CA PHE A 82 -12.39 4.56 1.36
C PHE A 82 -12.89 4.15 -0.03
N GLU A 83 -11.94 3.88 -0.92
CA GLU A 83 -12.22 3.41 -2.27
C GLU A 83 -11.37 2.19 -2.58
N LEU A 84 -12.01 1.13 -3.06
CA LEU A 84 -11.36 -0.12 -3.48
C LEU A 84 -11.44 -0.22 -5.00
N PHE A 85 -10.38 -0.76 -5.63
CA PHE A 85 -10.32 -0.81 -7.08
C PHE A 85 -10.25 -2.22 -7.64
N THR A 86 -10.79 -2.37 -8.84
CA THR A 86 -10.56 -3.53 -9.70
C THR A 86 -9.31 -3.37 -10.56
N GLN A 87 -8.81 -4.49 -11.09
CA GLN A 87 -7.73 -4.49 -12.07
C GLN A 87 -8.10 -3.69 -13.32
N ASP A 88 -9.33 -3.83 -13.82
CA ASP A 88 -9.77 -3.17 -15.05
C ASP A 88 -9.80 -1.64 -14.90
N GLU A 89 -10.28 -1.13 -13.76
CA GLU A 89 -10.27 0.31 -13.45
C GLU A 89 -8.85 0.86 -13.39
N LEU A 90 -7.95 0.19 -12.66
CA LEU A 90 -6.57 0.67 -12.52
C LEU A 90 -5.76 0.53 -13.81
N LEU A 91 -5.98 -0.50 -14.61
CA LEU A 91 -5.28 -0.68 -15.88
C LEU A 91 -5.72 0.33 -16.95
N ALA A 92 -6.92 0.91 -16.82
CA ALA A 92 -7.37 1.99 -17.69
C ALA A 92 -6.56 3.28 -17.46
N ASP A 93 -6.28 3.61 -16.20
CA ASP A 93 -5.61 4.85 -15.82
C ASP A 93 -4.07 4.70 -15.71
N TYR A 94 -3.59 3.54 -15.29
CA TYR A 94 -2.18 3.26 -15.01
C TYR A 94 -1.66 1.99 -15.71
N PRO A 95 -1.80 1.86 -17.04
CA PRO A 95 -1.41 0.66 -17.78
C PRO A 95 0.09 0.32 -17.64
N GLN A 96 0.94 1.33 -17.40
CA GLN A 96 2.38 1.13 -17.17
C GLN A 96 2.71 0.33 -15.90
N HIS A 97 1.76 0.21 -14.95
CA HIS A 97 1.93 -0.49 -13.67
C HIS A 97 1.23 -1.86 -13.65
N GLU A 98 1.06 -2.48 -14.82
CA GLU A 98 0.29 -3.72 -14.99
C GLU A 98 0.68 -4.82 -14.01
N GLU A 99 1.98 -5.04 -13.79
CA GLU A 99 2.47 -6.11 -12.93
C GLU A 99 1.97 -5.97 -11.48
N VAL A 100 2.14 -4.80 -10.88
CA VAL A 100 1.70 -4.56 -9.50
C VAL A 100 0.18 -4.52 -9.40
N ILE A 101 -0.51 -3.97 -10.39
CA ILE A 101 -1.99 -3.94 -10.42
C ILE A 101 -2.55 -5.37 -10.45
N ARG A 102 -2.00 -6.24 -11.30
CA ARG A 102 -2.44 -7.64 -11.38
C ARG A 102 -2.12 -8.43 -10.11
N LYS A 103 -1.00 -8.12 -9.44
CA LYS A 103 -0.63 -8.72 -8.15
C LYS A 103 -1.56 -8.27 -7.01
N MET A 104 -1.91 -6.97 -6.99
CA MET A 104 -2.42 -6.32 -5.79
C MET A 104 -3.89 -5.87 -5.86
N ALA A 105 -4.53 -5.84 -7.02
CA ALA A 105 -5.94 -5.43 -7.16
C ALA A 105 -6.88 -6.60 -7.42
N TYR A 106 -8.15 -6.45 -7.03
CA TYR A 106 -9.18 -7.45 -7.26
C TYR A 106 -9.54 -7.55 -8.74
N LYS A 107 -9.84 -8.75 -9.24
CA LYS A 107 -10.43 -8.88 -10.58
C LYS A 107 -11.87 -8.37 -10.60
N LYS A 108 -12.61 -8.54 -9.49
CA LYS A 108 -14.00 -8.12 -9.26
C LYS A 108 -14.19 -7.89 -7.76
N ILE A 109 -15.00 -6.90 -7.40
CA ILE A 109 -15.39 -6.57 -6.01
C ILE A 109 -16.78 -7.12 -5.73
#